data_AF-A0A837B5B0-F1
#
_entry.id   AF-A0A837B5B0-F1
#
_cell.length_a   1.000
_cell.length_b   1.000
_cell.length_c   1.000
_cell.angle_alpha   90.00
_cell.angle_beta   90.00
_cell.angle_gamma   90.00
#
_symmetry.space_group_name_H-M   'P 1'
#
loop_
_entity.id
_entity.type
_entity.pdbx_description
1 polymer ?
#
loop_
_entity_poly.entity_id
_entity_poly.type
_entity_poly.pdbx_seq_one_letter_code
_entity_poly.pdbx_strand_id
1 'polypeptide(L)'
;FAKLKRVVAMGGSVRVGYGKSAYRPASAPAPEYNILADVPAAQRVFAAGVPIVLLPLDATQITLEEPERVALFAHGDGLTDALTQLYYQWRNTDQPWASATPTLFDVVPVAWLLRPALCPTTPLHLDVDAQGYTREGAGTPNVQACLRADKPALIEMYMRALLELH
;
A
#
# COMPACT_ATOMS: atom_id res chain seq x y z
N PHE A 1 3.87 -25.02 -0.68
CA PHE A 1 4.05 -23.91 0.28
C PHE A 1 4.16 -24.32 1.76
N ALA A 2 4.55 -25.56 2.10
CA ALA A 2 4.53 -26.04 3.50
C ALA A 2 5.47 -25.30 4.48
N LYS A 3 6.46 -24.55 3.98
CA LYS A 3 7.39 -23.76 4.80
C LYS A 3 7.11 -22.24 4.81
N LEU A 4 6.21 -21.75 3.94
CA LEU A 4 5.92 -20.32 3.83
C LEU A 4 4.81 -19.93 4.80
N LYS A 5 5.12 -19.07 5.78
CA LYS A 5 4.16 -18.68 6.83
C LYS A 5 2.99 -17.86 6.29
N ARG A 6 3.28 -16.89 5.41
CA ARG A 6 2.30 -16.04 4.72
C ARG A 6 2.97 -15.16 3.68
N VAL A 7 2.15 -14.61 2.80
CA VAL A 7 2.47 -13.47 1.95
C VAL A 7 1.76 -12.24 2.52
N VAL A 8 2.49 -11.13 2.70
CA VAL A 8 1.92 -9.81 3.01
C VAL A 8 2.30 -8.90 1.87
N ALA A 9 1.32 -8.46 1.08
CA ALA A 9 1.57 -7.81 -0.20
C ALA A 9 0.86 -6.45 -0.29
N MET A 10 1.58 -5.46 -0.81
CA MET A 10 0.97 -4.29 -1.44
C MET A 10 0.61 -4.67 -2.87
N GLY A 11 -0.67 -4.52 -3.21
CA GLY A 11 -1.13 -4.75 -4.57
C GLY A 11 -2.64 -4.91 -4.63
N GLY A 12 -3.17 -4.71 -5.83
CA GLY A 12 -4.60 -4.80 -6.10
C GLY A 12 -5.38 -3.56 -5.70
N SER A 13 -6.60 -3.50 -6.23
CA SER A 13 -7.57 -2.43 -6.04
C SER A 13 -8.93 -3.10 -5.96
N VAL A 14 -9.49 -3.17 -4.74
CA VAL A 14 -10.66 -4.02 -4.48
C VAL A 14 -11.93 -3.20 -4.66
N ARG A 15 -12.08 -2.12 -3.87
CA ARG A 15 -13.28 -1.25 -3.91
C ARG A 15 -12.98 0.18 -4.31
N VAL A 16 -11.72 0.59 -4.27
CA VAL A 16 -11.27 1.91 -4.72
C VAL A 16 -10.06 1.83 -5.63
N GLY A 17 -10.00 2.70 -6.63
CA GLY A 17 -8.85 2.91 -7.50
C GLY A 17 -7.91 4.00 -7.00
N TYR A 18 -7.01 4.43 -7.89
CA TYR A 18 -6.08 5.52 -7.61
C TYR A 18 -6.82 6.85 -7.41
N GLY A 19 -6.70 7.43 -6.23
CA GLY A 19 -7.25 8.71 -5.82
C GLY A 19 -6.13 9.72 -5.53
N LYS A 20 -6.36 10.98 -5.90
CA LYS A 20 -5.43 12.09 -5.62
C LYS A 20 -5.98 13.11 -4.62
N SER A 21 -7.17 12.88 -4.06
CA SER A 21 -7.81 13.82 -3.14
C SER A 21 -8.82 13.11 -2.24
N ALA A 22 -8.75 13.37 -0.94
CA ALA A 22 -9.75 12.91 0.03
C ALA A 22 -11.09 13.69 -0.08
N TYR A 23 -11.10 14.81 -0.81
CA TYR A 23 -12.27 15.67 -0.99
C TYR A 23 -13.08 15.34 -2.24
N ARG A 24 -12.67 14.31 -2.99
CA ARG A 24 -13.42 13.80 -4.15
C ARG A 24 -13.96 12.41 -3.84
N PRO A 25 -15.06 11.99 -4.50
CA PRO A 25 -15.51 10.61 -4.44
C PRO A 25 -14.37 9.65 -4.78
N ALA A 26 -14.37 8.49 -4.13
CA ALA A 26 -13.39 7.46 -4.41
C ALA A 26 -13.42 7.06 -5.89
N SER A 27 -12.25 6.98 -6.53
CA SER A 27 -12.14 6.45 -7.88
C SER A 27 -12.64 5.00 -7.90
N ALA A 28 -13.30 4.60 -8.99
CA ALA A 28 -13.66 3.20 -9.20
C ALA A 28 -12.42 2.30 -9.19
N PRO A 29 -12.56 1.01 -8.81
CA PRO A 29 -11.46 0.04 -8.87
C PRO A 29 -10.76 0.05 -10.23
N ALA A 30 -9.45 -0.14 -10.22
CA ALA A 30 -8.58 -0.07 -11.39
C ALA A 30 -7.63 -1.29 -11.43
N PRO A 31 -7.05 -1.64 -12.58
CA PRO A 31 -5.96 -2.62 -12.60
C PRO A 31 -4.75 -1.96 -11.93
N GLU A 32 -4.46 -2.40 -10.71
CA GLU A 32 -3.36 -1.87 -9.89
C GLU A 32 -2.02 -2.33 -10.49
N TYR A 33 -1.03 -1.44 -10.46
CA TYR A 33 0.25 -1.60 -11.17
C TYR A 33 0.97 -2.93 -10.87
N ASN A 34 1.14 -3.32 -9.60
CA ASN A 34 1.85 -4.55 -9.25
C ASN A 34 1.12 -5.80 -9.77
N ILE A 35 -0.20 -5.81 -9.74
CA ILE A 35 -1.02 -6.90 -10.30
C ILE A 35 -0.97 -6.89 -11.83
N LEU A 36 -1.11 -5.72 -12.45
CA LEU A 36 -1.13 -5.55 -13.90
C LEU A 36 0.22 -5.88 -14.55
N ALA A 37 1.32 -5.61 -13.85
CA ALA A 37 2.68 -5.86 -14.34
C ALA A 37 2.93 -7.35 -14.65
N ASP A 38 2.30 -8.27 -13.89
CA ASP A 38 2.34 -9.71 -14.16
C ASP A 38 1.04 -10.40 -13.69
N VAL A 39 0.00 -10.28 -14.52
CA VAL A 39 -1.32 -10.89 -14.27
C VAL A 39 -1.22 -12.41 -14.06
N PRO A 40 -0.50 -13.20 -14.89
CA PRO A 40 -0.36 -14.63 -14.67
C PRO A 40 0.30 -14.99 -13.33
N ALA A 41 1.32 -14.25 -12.89
CA ALA A 41 1.94 -14.48 -11.58
C ALA A 41 0.97 -14.16 -10.44
N ALA A 42 0.26 -13.03 -10.52
CA ALA A 42 -0.74 -12.66 -9.53
C ALA A 42 -1.85 -13.73 -9.41
N GLN A 43 -2.40 -14.19 -10.53
CA GLN A 43 -3.39 -15.28 -10.55
C GLN A 43 -2.88 -16.54 -9.82
N ARG A 44 -1.63 -16.94 -10.08
CA ARG A 44 -1.02 -18.10 -9.40
C ARG A 44 -0.88 -17.88 -7.90
N VAL A 45 -0.51 -16.67 -7.45
CA VAL A 45 -0.39 -16.37 -6.01
C VAL A 45 -1.75 -16.44 -5.34
N PHE A 46 -2.79 -15.81 -5.89
CA PHE A 46 -4.14 -15.82 -5.30
C PHE A 46 -4.76 -17.22 -5.28
N ALA A 47 -4.36 -18.11 -6.20
CA ALA A 47 -4.77 -19.51 -6.25
C ALA A 47 -3.85 -20.47 -5.46
N ALA A 48 -2.74 -20.01 -4.89
CA ALA A 48 -1.68 -20.88 -4.34
C ALA A 48 -2.05 -21.58 -3.03
N GLY A 49 -3.14 -21.17 -2.36
CA GLY A 49 -3.54 -21.70 -1.05
C GLY A 49 -2.60 -21.31 0.09
N VAL A 50 -1.65 -20.41 -0.14
CA VAL A 50 -0.83 -19.80 0.94
C VAL A 50 -1.66 -18.73 1.65
N PRO A 51 -1.52 -18.55 2.98
CA PRO A 51 -2.15 -17.42 3.66
C PRO A 51 -1.67 -16.09 3.09
N ILE A 52 -2.60 -15.27 2.61
CA ILE A 52 -2.33 -13.94 2.03
C ILE A 52 -2.97 -12.87 2.90
N VAL A 53 -2.18 -11.85 3.22
CA VAL A 53 -2.68 -10.56 3.70
C VAL A 53 -2.47 -9.57 2.58
N LEU A 54 -3.57 -9.02 2.05
CA LEU A 54 -3.54 -8.07 0.95
C LEU A 54 -3.76 -6.67 1.47
N LEU A 55 -2.90 -5.76 1.07
CA LEU A 55 -3.02 -4.32 1.31
C LEU A 55 -3.19 -3.64 -0.05
N PRO A 56 -4.43 -3.55 -0.55
CA PRO A 56 -4.75 -2.91 -1.82
C PRO A 56 -4.77 -1.39 -1.71
N LEU A 57 -5.04 -0.71 -2.84
CA LEU A 57 -5.22 0.75 -2.91
C LEU A 57 -6.23 1.30 -1.89
N ASP A 58 -7.18 0.48 -1.44
CA ASP A 58 -8.14 0.78 -0.38
C ASP A 58 -7.46 1.22 0.92
N ALA A 59 -6.30 0.64 1.26
CA ALA A 59 -5.57 0.92 2.47
C ALA A 59 -4.27 1.72 2.26
N THR A 60 -3.64 1.58 1.09
CA THR A 60 -2.22 1.96 0.91
C THR A 60 -1.99 3.40 0.47
N GLN A 61 -3.06 4.14 0.17
CA GLN A 61 -2.94 5.52 -0.30
C GLN A 61 -2.63 6.50 0.86
N ILE A 62 -1.37 6.52 1.31
CA ILE A 62 -0.83 7.36 2.39
C ILE A 62 0.00 8.50 1.82
N THR A 63 -0.17 9.72 2.31
CA THR A 63 0.64 10.89 1.97
C THR A 63 1.14 11.55 3.24
N LEU A 64 2.30 12.20 3.16
CA LEU A 64 2.80 13.06 4.23
C LEU A 64 2.26 14.48 4.01
N GLU A 65 1.62 15.04 5.03
CA GLU A 65 1.20 16.43 5.00
C GLU A 65 2.41 17.33 5.24
N GLU A 66 2.19 18.65 5.21
CA GLU A 66 3.29 19.61 5.37
C GLU A 66 4.08 19.45 6.68
N PRO A 67 3.45 19.28 7.86
CA PRO A 67 4.20 19.11 9.10
C PRO A 67 5.12 17.90 9.10
N GLU A 68 4.66 16.74 8.59
CA GLU A 68 5.48 15.53 8.53
C GLU A 68 6.65 15.70 7.55
N ARG A 69 6.41 16.34 6.40
CA ARG A 69 7.48 16.62 5.42
C ARG A 69 8.53 17.55 6.00
N VAL A 70 8.13 18.62 6.68
CA VAL A 70 9.07 19.56 7.32
C VAL A 70 9.89 18.83 8.38
N ALA A 71 9.26 18.04 9.24
CA ALA A 71 9.97 17.28 10.26
C ALA A 71 10.95 16.26 9.66
N LEU A 72 10.54 15.52 8.61
CA LEU A 72 11.40 14.56 7.92
C LEU A 72 12.60 15.22 7.24
N PHE A 73 12.36 16.29 6.48
CA PHE A 73 13.41 16.92 5.65
C PHE A 73 14.39 17.77 6.46
N ALA A 74 13.98 18.23 7.65
CA ALA A 74 14.83 19.03 8.52
C ALA A 74 15.62 18.20 9.55
N HIS A 75 15.38 16.88 9.64
CA HIS A 75 15.99 16.03 10.67
C HIS A 75 17.51 15.91 10.51
N GLY A 76 17.99 15.67 9.30
CA GLY A 76 19.40 15.78 8.94
C GLY A 76 20.29 14.61 9.42
N ASP A 77 19.86 13.37 9.13
CA ASP A 77 20.69 12.17 9.26
C ASP A 77 20.77 11.39 7.94
N GLY A 78 21.60 10.35 7.87
CA GLY A 78 21.80 9.60 6.62
C GLY A 78 20.54 8.89 6.08
N LEU A 79 19.60 8.49 6.94
CA LEU A 79 18.35 7.84 6.53
C LEU A 79 17.35 8.88 6.01
N THR A 80 17.12 9.92 6.79
CA THR A 80 16.20 11.02 6.49
C THR A 80 16.66 11.82 5.27
N ASP A 81 17.97 12.00 5.06
CA ASP A 81 18.52 12.60 3.83
C ASP A 81 18.25 11.72 2.61
N ALA A 82 18.49 10.41 2.70
CA ALA A 82 18.20 9.47 1.61
C ALA A 82 16.70 9.44 1.27
N LEU A 83 15.83 9.44 2.28
CA LEU A 83 14.38 9.52 2.09
C LEU A 83 13.96 10.86 1.49
N THR A 84 14.59 11.97 1.88
CA THR A 84 14.34 13.30 1.30
C THR A 84 14.67 13.29 -0.19
N GLN A 85 15.84 12.76 -0.59
CA GLN A 85 16.23 12.66 -1.99
C GLN A 85 15.24 11.78 -2.79
N LEU A 86 14.89 10.61 -2.26
CA LEU A 86 13.87 9.74 -2.86
C LEU A 86 12.54 10.48 -3.03
N TYR A 87 12.09 11.19 -2.00
CA TYR A 87 10.84 11.95 -2.03
C TYR A 87 10.83 12.99 -3.16
N TYR A 88 11.94 13.72 -3.36
CA TYR A 88 12.06 14.67 -4.47
C TYR A 88 12.14 14.01 -5.85
N GLN A 89 12.76 12.84 -5.98
CA GLN A 89 12.72 12.07 -7.23
C GLN A 89 11.28 11.71 -7.61
N TRP A 90 10.46 11.33 -6.63
CA TRP A 90 9.06 11.00 -6.88
C TRP A 90 8.16 12.22 -7.17
N ARG A 91 8.66 13.43 -6.91
CA ARG A 91 8.02 14.69 -7.28
C ARG A 91 8.42 15.18 -8.67
N ASN A 92 9.38 14.52 -9.33
CA ASN A 92 9.85 14.96 -10.64
C ASN A 92 8.71 14.91 -11.68
N THR A 93 8.26 16.09 -12.11
CA THR A 93 7.08 16.27 -12.96
C THR A 93 7.21 15.71 -14.37
N ASP A 94 8.42 15.30 -14.77
CA ASP A 94 8.66 14.64 -16.05
C ASP A 94 8.02 13.24 -16.12
N GLN A 95 7.57 12.70 -14.98
CA GLN A 95 6.98 11.36 -14.89
C GLN A 95 5.45 11.43 -14.77
N PRO A 96 4.70 10.55 -15.47
CA PRO A 96 3.23 10.57 -15.48
C PRO A 96 2.60 10.22 -14.13
N TRP A 97 3.34 9.54 -13.26
CA TRP A 97 2.92 9.13 -11.92
C TRP A 97 3.32 10.13 -10.82
N ALA A 98 4.03 11.21 -11.16
CA ALA A 98 4.53 12.18 -10.19
C ALA A 98 3.39 12.89 -9.43
N SER A 99 3.68 13.27 -8.19
CA SER A 99 2.77 14.02 -7.32
C SER A 99 3.54 15.02 -6.47
N ALA A 100 2.94 16.16 -6.14
CA ALA A 100 3.51 17.11 -5.18
C ALA A 100 3.69 16.48 -3.79
N THR A 101 2.80 15.55 -3.45
CA THR A 101 2.85 14.65 -2.29
C THR A 101 2.82 13.21 -2.78
N PRO A 102 3.97 12.58 -3.07
CA PRO A 102 4.05 11.17 -3.43
C PRO A 102 3.33 10.27 -2.42
N THR A 103 2.67 9.25 -2.96
CA THR A 103 1.94 8.27 -2.16
C THR A 103 2.88 7.17 -1.68
N LEU A 104 2.86 6.91 -0.37
CA LEU A 104 3.65 5.87 0.29
C LEU A 104 2.86 4.55 0.31
N PHE A 105 2.81 3.83 -0.81
CA PHE A 105 2.06 2.59 -0.90
C PHE A 105 2.67 1.45 -0.07
N ASP A 106 3.97 1.24 -0.22
CA ASP A 106 4.67 0.05 0.25
C ASP A 106 5.05 0.10 1.73
N VAL A 107 4.91 1.26 2.38
CA VAL A 107 5.14 1.37 3.84
C VAL A 107 4.04 0.65 4.63
N VAL A 108 2.85 0.49 4.05
CA VAL A 108 1.69 -0.08 4.75
C VAL A 108 1.82 -1.59 5.04
N PRO A 109 2.25 -2.47 4.10
CA PRO A 109 2.49 -3.88 4.45
C PRO A 109 3.58 -4.06 5.52
N VAL A 110 4.63 -3.22 5.50
CA VAL A 110 5.67 -3.22 6.52
C VAL A 110 5.11 -2.77 7.88
N ALA A 111 4.36 -1.67 7.89
CA ALA A 111 3.68 -1.19 9.09
C ALA A 111 2.72 -2.23 9.67
N TRP A 112 1.99 -2.96 8.82
CA TRP A 112 1.10 -4.03 9.24
C TRP A 112 1.83 -5.21 9.88
N LEU A 113 3.00 -5.60 9.34
CA LEU A 113 3.83 -6.65 9.94
C LEU A 113 4.26 -6.28 11.37
N LEU A 114 4.54 -5.00 11.61
CA LEU A 114 4.93 -4.49 12.93
C LEU A 114 3.72 -4.34 13.87
N ARG A 115 2.59 -3.87 13.35
CA ARG A 115 1.37 -3.61 14.13
C ARG A 115 0.12 -3.92 13.29
N PRO A 116 -0.36 -5.17 13.28
CA PRO A 116 -1.52 -5.58 12.48
C PRO A 116 -2.80 -4.79 12.75
N ALA A 117 -2.95 -4.25 13.96
CA ALA A 117 -4.10 -3.43 14.36
C ALA A 117 -4.23 -2.11 13.56
N LEU A 118 -3.16 -1.64 12.90
CA LEU A 118 -3.22 -0.48 12.01
C LEU A 118 -4.08 -0.72 10.77
N CYS A 119 -4.30 -1.98 10.40
CA CYS A 119 -5.07 -2.35 9.23
C CYS A 119 -5.83 -3.66 9.50
N PRO A 120 -6.96 -3.59 10.25
CA PRO A 120 -7.81 -4.75 10.44
C PRO A 120 -8.26 -5.33 9.10
N THR A 121 -8.24 -6.65 8.97
CA THR A 121 -8.49 -7.33 7.70
C THR A 121 -9.90 -7.91 7.64
N THR A 122 -10.44 -7.89 6.42
CA THR A 122 -11.69 -8.57 6.06
C THR A 122 -11.34 -9.83 5.27
N PRO A 123 -11.87 -11.02 5.65
CA PRO A 123 -11.72 -12.22 4.84
C PRO A 123 -12.51 -12.06 3.54
N LEU A 124 -11.84 -12.16 2.40
CA LEU A 124 -12.46 -12.07 1.08
C LEU A 124 -12.01 -13.21 0.18
N HIS A 125 -12.88 -13.61 -0.75
CA HIS A 125 -12.49 -14.38 -1.91
C HIS A 125 -12.19 -13.41 -3.04
N LEU A 126 -10.92 -13.30 -3.42
CA LEU A 126 -10.45 -12.41 -4.48
C LEU A 126 -9.82 -13.20 -5.61
N ASP A 127 -10.17 -12.83 -6.84
CA ASP A 127 -9.54 -13.32 -8.07
C ASP A 127 -8.92 -12.16 -8.85
N VAL A 128 -7.91 -12.47 -9.66
CA VAL A 128 -7.33 -11.52 -10.62
C VAL A 128 -7.86 -11.86 -12.00
N ASP A 129 -8.62 -10.95 -12.61
CA ASP A 129 -9.15 -11.16 -13.96
C ASP A 129 -8.07 -11.01 -15.04
N ALA A 130 -8.42 -11.35 -16.28
CA ALA A 130 -7.47 -11.32 -17.41
C ALA A 130 -6.97 -9.91 -17.74
N GLN A 131 -7.65 -8.86 -17.24
CA GLN A 131 -7.31 -7.46 -17.42
C GLN A 131 -6.53 -6.89 -16.22
N GLY A 132 -6.19 -7.72 -15.22
CA GLY A 132 -5.41 -7.32 -14.06
C GLY A 132 -6.21 -6.62 -12.95
N TYR A 133 -7.55 -6.70 -12.97
CA TYR A 133 -8.33 -6.23 -11.84
C TYR A 133 -8.43 -7.29 -10.76
N THR A 134 -8.37 -6.83 -9.51
CA THR A 134 -8.70 -7.64 -8.34
C THR A 134 -10.21 -7.59 -8.11
N ARG A 135 -10.89 -8.73 -8.19
CA ARG A 135 -12.36 -8.83 -8.11
C ARG A 135 -12.79 -9.61 -6.89
N GLU A 136 -13.79 -9.09 -6.19
CA GLU A 136 -14.53 -9.88 -5.20
C GLU A 136 -15.37 -10.94 -5.92
N GLY A 137 -15.17 -12.20 -5.54
CA GLY A 137 -15.88 -13.35 -6.08
C GLY A 137 -16.67 -14.09 -5.01
N ALA A 138 -17.48 -15.05 -5.45
CA ALA A 138 -18.13 -16.00 -4.56
C ALA A 138 -17.16 -17.14 -4.25
N GLY A 139 -16.98 -17.51 -2.98
CA GLY A 139 -16.12 -18.61 -2.61
C GLY A 139 -15.65 -18.57 -1.16
N THR A 140 -14.85 -19.56 -0.78
CA THR A 140 -14.16 -19.53 0.51
C THR A 140 -13.08 -18.45 0.48
N PRO A 141 -12.98 -17.57 1.49
CA PRO A 141 -11.96 -16.54 1.53
C PRO A 141 -10.55 -17.10 1.31
N ASN A 142 -9.83 -16.56 0.33
CA ASN A 142 -8.42 -16.88 0.02
C ASN A 142 -7.46 -15.78 0.50
N VAL A 143 -7.96 -14.61 0.85
CA VAL A 143 -7.17 -13.49 1.36
C VAL A 143 -7.77 -12.87 2.62
N GLN A 144 -6.89 -12.25 3.41
CA GLN A 144 -7.25 -11.29 4.45
C GLN A 144 -6.93 -9.89 3.90
N ALA A 145 -7.93 -9.15 3.43
CA ALA A 145 -7.73 -7.85 2.79
C ALA A 145 -7.93 -6.71 3.78
N CYS A 146 -6.96 -5.81 3.92
CA CYS A 146 -7.21 -4.56 4.62
C CYS A 146 -7.84 -3.53 3.67
N LEU A 147 -9.07 -3.11 3.96
CA LEU A 147 -9.80 -2.16 3.10
C LEU A 147 -9.81 -0.72 3.66
N ARG A 148 -9.27 -0.52 4.87
CA ARG A 148 -9.19 0.79 5.50
C ARG A 148 -8.11 0.78 6.58
N ALA A 149 -6.98 1.43 6.30
CA ALA A 149 -5.93 1.65 7.28
C ALA A 149 -6.30 2.76 8.27
N ASP A 150 -5.84 2.65 9.52
CA ASP A 150 -5.73 3.76 10.46
C ASP A 150 -4.53 4.64 10.03
N LYS A 151 -4.81 5.57 9.10
CA LYS A 151 -3.77 6.43 8.51
C LYS A 151 -3.07 7.31 9.56
N PRO A 152 -3.78 7.98 10.49
CA PRO A 152 -3.12 8.75 11.54
C PRO A 152 -2.16 7.91 12.38
N ALA A 153 -2.59 6.75 12.88
CA ALA A 153 -1.73 5.90 13.70
C ALA A 153 -0.55 5.32 12.92
N LEU A 154 -0.73 5.04 11.63
CA LEU A 154 0.35 4.61 10.73
C LEU A 154 1.37 5.72 10.52
N ILE A 155 0.92 6.95 10.24
CA ILE A 155 1.79 8.11 10.07
C ILE A 155 2.56 8.40 11.37
N GLU A 156 1.89 8.36 12.52
CA GLU A 156 2.58 8.53 13.81
C GLU A 156 3.68 7.48 13.98
N MET A 157 3.37 6.20 13.77
CA MET A 157 4.36 5.13 13.88
C MET A 157 5.52 5.31 12.89
N TYR A 158 5.22 5.69 11.65
CA TYR A 158 6.21 5.92 10.60
C TYR A 158 7.14 7.08 10.97
N MET A 159 6.58 8.22 11.37
CA MET A 159 7.38 9.41 11.72
C MET A 159 8.22 9.17 12.98
N ARG A 160 7.70 8.50 14.01
CA ARG A 160 8.50 8.12 15.18
C ARG A 160 9.65 7.21 14.81
N ALA A 161 9.38 6.18 14.00
CA ALA A 161 10.42 5.25 13.56
C ALA A 161 11.54 5.95 12.76
N LEU A 162 11.22 7.04 12.03
CA LEU A 162 12.22 7.77 11.25
C LEU A 162 12.96 8.86 12.02
N LEU A 163 12.33 9.46 13.04
CA LEU A 163 12.87 10.64 13.73
C LEU A 163 13.41 10.34 15.13
N GLU A 164 13.07 9.19 15.72
CA GLU A 164 13.54 8.78 17.05
C GLU A 164 14.72 7.79 16.96
N LEU A 165 15.15 7.39 15.76
CA LEU A 165 16.36 6.60 15.57
C LEU A 165 17.57 7.53 15.62
N HIS A 166 18.14 7.70 16.81
CA HIS A 166 19.56 7.60 17.22
C HIS A 166 19.74 8.28 18.59
#